data_AF-A0A7X3VC15-F1
#
_entry.id   AF-A0A7X3VC15-F1
#
_cell.length_a   1.000
_cell.length_b   1.000
_cell.length_c   1.000
_cell.angle_alpha   90.00
_cell.angle_beta   90.00
_cell.angle_gamma   90.00
#
_symmetry.space_group_name_H-M   'P 1'
#
loop_
_entity.id
_entity.type
_entity.pdbx_description
1 polymer ?
#
loop_
_entity_poly.entity_id
_entity_poly.type
_entity_poly.pdbx_seq_one_letter_code
_entity_poly.pdbx_strand_id
1 'polypeptide(L)'
;MWVLLLFPCLSRWAVVMAMELFPYVRSGGIGTPFLNNTRRWQVAFALLVTVIAALVIAGVAGLVLVAVTSAVAWCVGAWASKQLGGVTGDVYGAVIEVSEVAVLLVGVFLSPTSMLR
;
A
#
# COMPACT_ATOMS: atom_id res chain seq x y z
N MET A 1 18.58 -6.21 2.80
CA MET A 1 18.49 -5.67 4.18
C MET A 1 17.60 -4.45 4.26
N TRP A 2 17.72 -3.47 3.35
CA TRP A 2 16.89 -2.26 3.31
C TRP A 2 15.37 -2.50 3.12
N VAL A 3 14.98 -3.58 2.43
CA VAL A 3 13.57 -3.97 2.19
C VAL A 3 12.78 -4.15 3.50
N LEU A 4 13.43 -4.63 4.58
CA LEU A 4 12.78 -4.85 5.87
C LEU A 4 12.32 -3.55 6.55
N LEU A 5 12.92 -2.41 6.18
CA LEU A 5 12.50 -1.10 6.68
C LEU A 5 11.35 -0.51 5.86
N LEU A 6 11.27 -0.87 4.57
CA LEU A 6 10.29 -0.28 3.65
C LEU A 6 8.95 -1.01 3.60
N PHE A 7 8.92 -2.34 3.81
CA PHE A 7 7.68 -3.10 3.67
C PHE A 7 6.51 -2.60 4.55
N PRO A 8 6.68 -2.24 5.85
CA PRO A 8 5.57 -1.75 6.65
C PRO A 8 5.17 -0.31 6.27
N CYS A 9 6.08 0.49 5.72
CA CYS A 9 5.76 1.85 5.27
C CYS A 9 4.91 1.81 3.99
N LEU A 10 5.28 0.93 3.05
CA LEU A 10 4.57 0.73 1.80
C LEU A 10 3.18 0.12 2.04
N SER A 11 3.05 -0.85 2.95
CA SER A 11 1.74 -1.42 3.29
C SER A 11 0.76 -0.40 3.89
N ARG A 12 1.25 0.61 4.61
CA ARG A 12 0.42 1.72 5.10
C ARG A 12 -0.06 2.62 3.95
N TRP A 13 0.79 2.91 2.97
CA TRP A 13 0.38 3.60 1.76
C TRP A 13 -0.70 2.83 0.98
N ALA A 14 -0.56 1.51 0.87
CA ALA A 14 -1.53 0.64 0.20
C ALA A 14 -2.95 0.79 0.78
N VAL A 15 -3.07 0.86 2.11
CA VAL A 15 -4.36 1.06 2.78
C VAL A 15 -4.91 2.46 2.56
N VAL A 16 -4.08 3.50 2.64
CA VAL A 16 -4.51 4.88 2.35
C VAL A 16 -5.08 4.99 0.94
N MET A 17 -4.42 4.36 -0.04
CA MET A 17 -4.92 4.28 -1.41
C MET A 17 -6.25 3.53 -1.49
N ALA A 18 -6.38 2.38 -0.83
CA ALA A 18 -7.60 1.60 -0.84
C ALA A 18 -8.80 2.34 -0.20
N MET A 19 -8.54 3.13 0.83
CA MET A 19 -9.55 3.97 1.51
C MET A 19 -10.04 5.13 0.64
N GLU A 20 -9.15 5.76 -0.14
CA GLU A 20 -9.50 6.88 -1.02
C GLU A 20 -10.19 6.41 -2.32
N LEU A 21 -9.78 5.28 -2.88
CA LEU A 21 -10.23 4.83 -4.20
C LEU A 21 -11.52 4.00 -4.17
N PHE A 22 -11.84 3.33 -3.06
CA PHE A 22 -12.96 2.39 -3.01
C PHE A 22 -13.97 2.75 -1.90
N PRO A 23 -15.29 2.66 -2.19
CA PRO A 23 -16.31 2.96 -1.20
C PRO A 23 -16.30 1.92 -0.09
N TYR A 24 -16.54 2.34 1.15
CA TYR A 24 -16.58 1.44 2.29
C TYR A 24 -17.98 0.89 2.53
N VAL A 25 -18.10 -0.42 2.73
CA VAL A 25 -19.41 -1.11 2.74
C VAL A 25 -20.18 -0.93 4.06
N ARG A 26 -19.52 -0.86 5.21
CA ARG A 26 -20.21 -0.85 6.52
C ARG A 26 -20.45 0.57 7.05
N SER A 27 -21.70 0.97 7.23
CA SER A 27 -22.08 2.12 8.03
C SER A 27 -21.82 1.85 9.52
N GLY A 28 -20.72 2.38 10.08
CA GLY A 28 -20.39 2.29 11.51
C GLY A 28 -19.23 1.37 11.88
N GLY A 29 -18.45 0.87 10.92
CA GLY A 29 -17.18 0.19 11.22
C GLY A 29 -16.11 1.18 11.72
N ILE A 30 -15.07 0.71 12.41
CA ILE A 30 -13.95 1.54 12.91
C ILE A 30 -13.28 2.43 11.84
N GLY A 31 -13.48 2.13 10.55
CA GLY A 31 -13.02 2.91 9.41
C GLY A 31 -13.92 4.09 8.99
N THR A 32 -15.19 4.15 9.40
CA THR A 32 -16.12 5.22 8.97
C THR A 32 -15.74 6.64 9.40
N PRO A 33 -15.10 6.90 10.56
CA PRO A 33 -14.62 8.23 10.90
C PRO A 33 -13.47 8.67 9.98
N PHE A 34 -12.67 7.72 9.49
CA PHE A 34 -11.55 8.02 8.60
C PHE A 34 -12.06 8.43 7.22
N LEU A 35 -13.01 7.71 6.63
CA LEU A 35 -13.57 8.07 5.30
C LEU A 35 -14.24 9.45 5.27
N ASN A 36 -14.95 9.83 6.34
CA ASN A 36 -15.64 11.13 6.40
C ASN A 36 -14.70 12.33 6.62
N ASN A 37 -13.45 12.10 7.05
CA ASN A 37 -12.50 13.18 7.34
C ASN A 37 -11.20 13.07 6.53
N THR A 38 -11.08 12.08 5.63
CA THR A 38 -9.92 11.96 4.76
C THR A 38 -9.98 13.08 3.73
N ARG A 39 -9.12 14.08 3.91
CA ARG A 39 -8.99 15.17 2.94
C ARG A 39 -7.93 14.76 1.92
N ARG A 40 -8.15 15.08 0.65
CA ARG A 40 -7.20 14.80 -0.46
C ARG A 40 -5.76 15.25 -0.16
N TRP A 41 -5.57 16.28 0.66
CA TRP A 41 -4.23 16.72 1.09
C TRP A 41 -3.50 15.69 1.96
N GLN A 42 -4.21 14.93 2.80
CA GLN A 42 -3.62 13.87 3.65
C GLN A 42 -3.14 12.70 2.80
N VAL A 43 -3.89 12.34 1.76
CA VAL A 43 -3.48 11.31 0.78
C VAL A 43 -2.25 11.77 0.02
N ALA A 44 -2.23 13.01 -0.46
CA ALA A 44 -1.06 13.57 -1.14
C ALA A 44 0.17 13.64 -0.22
N PHE A 45 -0.02 14.00 1.05
CA PHE A 45 1.04 14.03 2.05
C PHE A 45 1.57 12.62 2.35
N ALA A 46 0.68 11.64 2.50
CA ALA A 46 1.06 10.24 2.69
C ALA A 46 1.90 9.74 1.50
N LEU A 47 1.44 9.98 0.27
CA LEU A 47 2.20 9.62 -0.94
C LEU A 47 3.58 10.27 -0.96
N LEU A 48 3.65 11.57 -0.67
CA LEU A 48 4.90 12.33 -0.66
C LEU A 48 5.89 11.73 0.34
N VAL A 49 5.46 11.48 1.57
CA VAL A 49 6.31 10.89 2.62
C VAL A 49 6.77 9.48 2.22
N THR A 50 5.86 8.65 1.69
CA THR A 50 6.21 7.29 1.24
C THR A 50 7.22 7.30 0.10
N VAL A 51 7.05 8.18 -0.91
CA VAL A 51 7.99 8.31 -2.04
C VAL A 51 9.35 8.79 -1.57
N ILE A 52 9.41 9.80 -0.69
CA ILE A 52 10.67 10.29 -0.12
C ILE A 52 11.37 9.17 0.67
N ALA A 53 10.65 8.47 1.53
CA ALA A 53 11.22 7.35 2.30
C ALA A 53 11.74 6.24 1.39
N ALA A 54 10.99 5.87 0.36
CA ALA A 54 11.39 4.86 -0.63
C ALA A 54 12.67 5.28 -1.39
N LEU A 55 12.76 6.54 -1.82
CA LEU A 55 13.94 7.08 -2.49
C LEU A 55 15.17 7.11 -1.59
N VAL A 56 15.02 7.56 -0.33
CA VAL A 56 16.13 7.67 0.62
C VAL A 56 16.68 6.29 1.00
N ILE A 57 15.81 5.30 1.19
CA ILE A 57 16.21 3.96 1.68
C ILE A 57 16.67 3.04 0.55
N ALA A 58 16.06 3.13 -0.64
CA ALA A 58 16.24 2.16 -1.73
C ALA A 58 16.53 2.78 -3.10
N GLY A 59 16.60 4.12 -3.21
CA GLY A 59 16.82 4.81 -4.49
C GLY A 59 15.74 4.49 -5.52
N VAL A 60 16.16 4.24 -6.77
CA VAL A 60 15.25 3.93 -7.89
C VAL A 60 14.46 2.64 -7.66
N ALA A 61 15.04 1.65 -6.98
CA ALA A 61 14.34 0.42 -6.62
C ALA A 61 13.15 0.71 -5.69
N GLY A 62 13.25 1.74 -4.84
CA GLY A 62 12.15 2.20 -3.99
C GLY A 62 10.94 2.68 -4.79
N LEU A 63 11.16 3.39 -5.91
CA LEU A 63 10.07 3.82 -6.80
C LEU A 63 9.33 2.64 -7.44
N VAL A 64 10.08 1.60 -7.84
CA VAL A 64 9.49 0.35 -8.35
C VAL A 64 8.60 -0.29 -7.28
N LEU A 65 9.05 -0.33 -6.02
CA LEU A 65 8.26 -0.88 -4.92
C LEU A 65 7.01 -0.07 -4.61
N VAL A 66 7.06 1.27 -4.69
CA VAL A 66 5.86 2.13 -4.57
C VAL A 66 4.85 1.80 -5.68
N ALA A 67 5.31 1.64 -6.92
CA ALA A 67 4.45 1.29 -8.04
C ALA A 67 3.81 -0.10 -7.88
N VAL A 68 4.60 -1.12 -7.49
CA VAL A 68 4.11 -2.48 -7.22
C VAL A 68 3.07 -2.47 -6.10
N THR A 69 3.39 -1.81 -4.99
CA THR A 69 2.48 -1.71 -3.83
C THR A 69 1.15 -1.06 -4.22
N SER A 70 1.21 0.03 -4.99
CA SER A 70 0.03 0.75 -5.49
C SER A 70 -0.82 -0.12 -6.42
N ALA A 71 -0.18 -0.86 -7.33
CA ALA A 71 -0.86 -1.78 -8.23
C ALA A 71 -1.55 -2.92 -7.45
N VAL A 72 -0.87 -3.50 -6.45
CA VAL A 72 -1.45 -4.55 -5.59
C VAL A 72 -2.66 -4.02 -4.83
N ALA A 73 -2.53 -2.86 -4.19
CA ALA A 73 -3.62 -2.22 -3.45
C ALA A 73 -4.85 -1.99 -4.33
N TRP A 74 -4.63 -1.46 -5.54
CA TRP A 74 -5.68 -1.23 -6.51
C TRP A 74 -6.33 -2.54 -6.98
N CYS A 75 -5.54 -3.57 -7.32
CA CYS A 75 -6.07 -4.86 -7.78
C CYS A 75 -6.91 -5.55 -6.70
N VAL A 76 -6.41 -5.65 -5.47
CA VAL A 76 -7.13 -6.29 -4.35
C VAL A 76 -8.38 -5.48 -3.99
N GLY A 77 -8.25 -4.16 -3.90
CA GLY A 77 -9.37 -3.27 -3.61
C GLY A 77 -10.45 -3.30 -4.69
N ALA A 78 -10.08 -3.30 -5.98
CA ALA A 78 -11.02 -3.37 -7.09
C ALA A 78 -11.73 -4.72 -7.14
N TRP A 79 -10.99 -5.82 -6.92
CA TRP A 79 -11.57 -7.16 -6.85
C TRP A 79 -12.56 -7.30 -5.70
N ALA A 80 -12.19 -6.83 -4.50
CA ALA A 80 -13.07 -6.85 -3.34
C ALA A 80 -14.29 -5.95 -3.55
N SER A 81 -14.10 -4.74 -4.07
CA SER A 81 -15.17 -3.79 -4.37
C SER A 81 -16.18 -4.35 -5.36
N LYS A 82 -15.71 -5.04 -6.41
CA LYS A 82 -16.59 -5.70 -7.39
C LYS A 82 -17.44 -6.83 -6.77
N GLN A 83 -16.91 -7.54 -5.76
CA GLN A 83 -17.62 -8.66 -5.14
C GLN A 83 -18.54 -8.24 -3.99
N LEU A 84 -18.14 -7.25 -3.20
CA LEU A 84 -18.80 -6.88 -1.95
C LEU A 84 -19.56 -5.54 -2.05
N GLY A 85 -19.48 -4.85 -3.18
CA GLY A 85 -20.00 -3.50 -3.36
C GLY A 85 -19.13 -2.41 -2.73
N GLY A 86 -17.90 -2.75 -2.33
CA GLY A 86 -16.93 -1.85 -1.70
C GLY A 86 -15.84 -2.59 -0.91
N VAL A 87 -15.10 -1.87 -0.08
CA VAL A 87 -14.06 -2.40 0.80
C VAL A 87 -14.49 -2.45 2.28
N THR A 88 -13.94 -3.38 3.05
CA THR A 88 -14.18 -3.55 4.50
C THR A 88 -12.87 -3.51 5.27
N GLY A 89 -12.94 -3.56 6.61
CA GLY A 89 -11.74 -3.66 7.46
C GLY A 89 -10.89 -4.90 7.13
N ASP A 90 -11.52 -6.03 6.85
CA ASP A 90 -10.83 -7.27 6.47
C ASP A 90 -10.11 -7.13 5.13
N VAL A 91 -10.68 -6.37 4.19
CA VAL A 91 -10.03 -6.06 2.91
C VAL A 91 -8.78 -5.19 3.12
N TYR A 92 -8.80 -4.24 4.06
CA TYR A 92 -7.59 -3.48 4.39
C TYR A 92 -6.50 -4.37 4.99
N GLY A 93 -6.87 -5.31 5.86
CA GLY A 93 -5.94 -6.34 6.36
C GLY A 93 -5.34 -7.16 5.23
N ALA A 94 -6.17 -7.65 4.30
CA ALA A 94 -5.70 -8.39 3.13
C ALA A 94 -4.78 -7.55 2.23
N VAL A 95 -5.10 -6.27 2.00
CA VAL A 95 -4.25 -5.34 1.24
C VAL A 95 -2.88 -5.20 1.91
N ILE A 96 -2.82 -5.07 3.25
CA ILE A 96 -1.55 -5.01 3.98
C ILE A 96 -0.74 -6.27 3.72
N GLU A 97 -1.27 -7.45 4.06
CA GLU A 97 -0.54 -8.72 3.97
C GLU A 97 -0.03 -8.99 2.55
N VAL A 98 -0.89 -8.80 1.53
CA VAL A 98 -0.50 -9.04 0.13
C VAL A 98 0.52 -8.01 -0.35
N SER A 99 0.39 -6.74 0.03
CA SER A 99 1.39 -5.71 -0.28
C SER A 99 2.74 -5.99 0.37
N GLU A 100 2.76 -6.44 1.63
CA GLU A 100 4.00 -6.77 2.33
C GLU A 100 4.72 -7.94 1.65
N VAL A 101 3.99 -9.03 1.35
CA VAL A 101 4.54 -10.18 0.62
C VAL A 101 5.07 -9.76 -0.75
N ALA A 102 4.32 -8.95 -1.50
CA ALA A 102 4.76 -8.48 -2.83
C ALA A 102 6.03 -7.62 -2.75
N VAL A 103 6.10 -6.69 -1.79
CA VAL A 103 7.28 -5.85 -1.57
C VAL A 103 8.49 -6.68 -1.15
N LEU A 104 8.31 -7.66 -0.27
CA LEU A 104 9.39 -8.55 0.16
C LEU A 104 9.91 -9.37 -1.03
N LEU A 105 9.02 -9.97 -1.83
CA LEU A 105 9.41 -10.75 -3.00
C LEU A 105 10.15 -9.90 -4.04
N VAL A 106 9.55 -8.79 -4.48
CA VAL A 106 10.16 -7.92 -5.49
C VAL A 106 11.45 -7.27 -4.96
N GLY A 107 11.44 -6.84 -3.70
CA GLY A 107 12.58 -6.22 -3.05
C GLY A 107 13.80 -7.14 -2.94
N VAL A 108 13.59 -8.45 -2.75
CA VAL A 108 14.69 -9.43 -2.77
C VAL A 108 15.36 -9.49 -4.13
N PHE A 109 14.60 -9.54 -5.22
CA PHE A 109 15.13 -9.54 -6.59
C PHE A 109 15.79 -8.22 -6.98
N LEU A 110 15.29 -7.08 -6.47
CA LEU A 110 15.91 -5.77 -6.68
C LEU A 110 17.16 -5.55 -5.81
N SER A 111 17.40 -6.39 -4.80
CA SER A 111 18.57 -6.23 -3.95
C SER A 111 19.84 -6.62 -4.73
N PRO A 112 20.88 -5.75 -4.77
CA PRO A 112 22.13 -6.02 -5.50
C PRO A 112 22.82 -7.33 -5.09
N THR A 113 22.57 -7.76 -3.85
CA THR A 113 23.07 -9.02 -3.29
C THR A 113 22.56 -10.29 -3.99
N SER A 114 21.49 -10.20 -4.79
CA SER A 114 21.01 -11.32 -5.63
C SER A 114 21.83 -11.52 -6.92
N MET A 115 22.65 -10.53 -7.33
CA MET A 115 23.50 -10.61 -8.53
C MET A 115 24.88 -11.23 -8.28
N LEU A 116 25.23 -11.53 -7.02
CA LEU A 116 26.51 -12.12 -6.63
C LEU A 116 26.40 -13.62 -6.28
N ARG A 117 25.33 -14.29 -6.73
CA ARG A 117 25.18 -15.75 -6.69
C ARG A 117 24.94 -16.31 -8.08
#